data_AF-D1PDM3-F1
#
_entry.id   AF-D1PDM3-F1
#
_cell.length_a   1.000
_cell.length_b   1.000
_cell.length_c   1.000
_cell.angle_alpha   90.00
_cell.angle_beta   90.00
_cell.angle_gamma   90.00
#
_symmetry.space_group_name_H-M   'P 1'
#
loop_
_entity.id
_entity.type
_entity.pdbx_description
1 polymer ?
#
loop_
_entity_poly.entity_id
_entity_poly.type
_entity_poly.pdbx_seq_one_letter_code
_entity_poly.pdbx_strand_id
1 'polypeptide(L)' 'MIEYNKKYSPRLRIRYSMLNLKKDDTFVNIPLFLADRTEQLIGYVQ' A
#
# COMPACT_ATOMS: atom_id res chain seq x y z
N MET A 1 -5.66 -11.77 -7.06
CA MET A 1 -4.63 -10.72 -6.79
C MET A 1 -3.37 -10.89 -7.64
N ILE A 2 -2.90 -12.11 -7.94
CA ILE A 2 -1.73 -12.36 -8.81
C ILE A 2 -1.97 -11.90 -10.26
N GLU A 3 -3.18 -12.13 -10.78
CA GLU A 3 -3.53 -11.87 -12.17
C GLU A 3 -3.65 -10.36 -12.51
N TYR A 4 -4.19 -9.56 -11.59
CA TYR A 4 -4.26 -8.10 -11.74
C TYR A 4 -2.87 -7.44 -11.71
N ASN A 5 -1.98 -7.91 -10.83
CA ASN A 5 -0.59 -7.41 -10.79
C ASN A 5 0.18 -7.75 -12.07
N LYS A 6 0.00 -8.95 -12.62
CA LYS A 6 0.63 -9.35 -13.89
C LYS A 6 0.12 -8.53 -15.07
N LYS A 7 -1.16 -8.15 -15.06
CA LYS A 7 -1.81 -7.46 -16.19
C LYS A 7 -1.58 -5.94 -16.17
N TYR A 8 -1.51 -5.34 -14.99
CA TYR A 8 -1.50 -3.87 -14.86
C TYR A 8 -0.24 -3.30 -14.23
N SER A 9 0.65 -4.13 -13.66
CA SER A 9 1.88 -3.70 -12.97
C SER A 9 1.71 -2.35 -12.26
N PRO A 10 0.75 -2.25 -11.34
CA PRO A 10 0.37 -0.96 -10.75
C PRO A 10 1.57 -0.35 -10.04
N ARG A 11 1.76 0.96 -10.24
CA ARG A 11 2.86 1.72 -9.62
C ARG A 11 2.81 1.71 -8.10
N LEU A 12 1.60 1.58 -7.53
CA LEU A 12 1.37 1.55 -6.09
C LEU A 12 0.26 0.55 -5.75
N ARG A 13 0.51 -0.29 -4.75
CA ARG A 13 -0.39 -1.31 -4.24
C ARG A 13 -0.52 -1.13 -2.74
N ILE A 14 -1.71 -0.83 -2.27
CA ILE A 14 -1.95 -0.60 -0.85
C ILE A 14 -2.75 -1.76 -0.28
N ARG A 15 -2.32 -2.26 0.88
CA ARG A 15 -3.07 -3.25 1.66
C ARG A 15 -3.33 -2.72 3.06
N TYR A 16 -4.58 -2.75 3.46
CA TYR A 16 -4.96 -2.54 4.86
C TYR A 16 -4.90 -3.85 5.63
N SER A 17 -4.23 -3.85 6.78
CA SER A 17 -4.22 -5.00 7.69
C SER A 17 -3.96 -4.57 9.12
N MET A 18 -3.96 -5.49 10.08
CA MET A 18 -3.53 -5.19 11.45
C MET A 18 -2.00 -5.23 11.62
N LEU A 19 -1.25 -5.53 10.55
CA LEU A 19 0.21 -5.57 10.57
C LEU A 19 0.79 -4.15 10.51
N ASN A 20 2.03 -4.01 10.97
CA ASN A 20 2.77 -2.75 10.97
C ASN A 20 2.90 -2.12 9.57
N LEU A 21 3.14 -0.81 9.56
CA LEU A 21 3.44 -0.08 8.33
C LEU A 21 4.66 -0.71 7.64
N LYS A 22 4.49 -1.18 6.41
CA LYS A 22 5.56 -1.77 5.61
C LYS A 22 5.53 -1.17 4.21
N LYS A 23 6.67 -0.73 3.71
CA LYS A 23 6.87 -0.31 2.32
C LYS A 23 7.85 -1.26 1.65
N ASP A 24 7.38 -1.90 0.59
CA ASP A 24 8.18 -2.60 -0.42
C ASP A 24 7.98 -1.84 -1.74
N ASP A 25 8.94 -1.85 -2.68
CA ASP A 25 8.98 -1.09 -3.95
C ASP A 25 7.65 -0.49 -4.46
N THR A 26 6.66 -1.35 -4.74
CA THR A 26 5.33 -0.96 -5.24
C THR A 26 4.21 -1.35 -4.29
N PHE A 27 4.52 -1.82 -3.08
CA PHE A 27 3.58 -2.37 -2.12
C PHE A 27 3.69 -1.72 -0.74
N VAL A 28 2.60 -1.15 -0.25
CA VAL A 28 2.52 -0.55 1.08
C VAL A 28 1.45 -1.26 1.90
N ASN A 29 1.84 -1.83 3.03
CA ASN A 29 0.93 -2.31 4.04
C ASN A 29 0.65 -1.18 5.04
N ILE A 30 -0.57 -0.69 5.12
CA ILE A 30 -1.00 0.34 6.07
C ILE A 30 -1.82 -0.34 7.18
N PRO A 31 -1.48 -0.11 8.47
CA PRO A 31 -2.31 -0.61 9.56
C PRO A 31 -3.73 -0.04 9.47
N LEU A 32 -4.77 -0.84 9.75
CA LEU A 32 -6.18 -0.41 9.67
C LEU A 32 -6.47 0.85 10.50
N PHE A 33 -5.85 0.96 11.67
CA PHE A 33 -5.99 2.14 12.54
C PHE A 33 -5.27 3.40 12.01
N LEU A 34 -4.44 3.27 10.96
CA LEU A 34 -3.80 4.37 10.24
C LEU A 34 -4.40 4.57 8.84
N ALA A 35 -5.47 3.85 8.47
CA ALA A 35 -6.07 3.94 7.15
C ALA A 35 -6.57 5.37 6.83
N ASP A 36 -6.98 6.13 7.83
CA ASP A 36 -7.41 7.53 7.69
C ASP A 36 -6.26 8.45 7.23
N ARG A 37 -5.01 8.11 7.58
CA ARG A 37 -3.80 8.87 7.21
C ARG A 37 -3.18 8.41 5.89
N THR A 38 -3.91 7.63 5.09
CA THR A 38 -3.38 7.05 3.86
C THR A 38 -2.87 8.12 2.88
N GLU A 39 -3.58 9.23 2.70
CA GLU A 39 -3.14 10.30 1.79
C GLU A 39 -1.80 10.91 2.23
N GLN A 40 -1.64 11.14 3.54
CA GLN A 40 -0.38 11.64 4.09
C GLN A 40 0.74 10.61 3.89
N LEU A 41 0.48 9.34 4.19
CA LEU A 41 1.44 8.25 4.06
C LEU A 41 1.88 8.04 2.61
N ILE A 42 0.99 8.12 1.64
CA ILE A 42 1.34 8.03 0.22
C ILE A 42 2.20 9.24 -0.20
N GLY A 43 1.87 10.44 0.27
CA GLY A 43 2.64 11.66 -0.03
C GLY A 43 4.09 11.64 0.48
N TYR A 44 4.36 10.97 1.61
CA TYR A 44 5.74 10.77 2.12
C TYR A 44 6.52 9.67 1.38
N VAL A 45 5.80 8.81 0.66
CA VAL A 45 6.35 7.59 0.07
C VAL A 45 6.76 7.79 -1.40
N GLN A 46 6.37 8.92 -2.01
CA GLN A 46 6.66 9.31 -3.38
C GLN A 46 8.08 9.87 -3.58
#